data_AF-A0A0X3P410-F1
#
_entry.id   AF-A0A0X3P410-F1
#
_cell.length_a   1.000
_cell.length_b   1.000
_cell.length_c   1.000
_cell.angle_alpha   90.00
_cell.angle_beta   90.00
_cell.angle_gamma   90.00
#
_symmetry.space_group_name_H-M   'P 1'
#
loop_
_entity.id
_entity.type
_entity.pdbx_description
1 polymer ?
#
loop_
_entity_poly.entity_id
_entity_poly.type
_entity_poly.pdbx_seq_one_letter_code
_entity_poly.pdbx_strand_id
1 'polypeptide(L)'
;VMHSHVVCILLTAEALILGTANKKSHISVCKFPHSGCKAFYTKQESFDSYRQCLKYCTFKTDADTKELEGYECVNFQTTCKPLVYYASISTGEHFLEWVKCLQVCDHLSGDTGAAPVEHSICDENKANCFNFGNPANSLEVFLRCYVNCQLHQKEEQTKIRQMQVCMSPGNSCISAKYFGELDQNAAFNGLKVCYNQCKEELANEKSLISVCKFPISECATFHLKRGRFDSYRQCLKYCTFKTDADNKELEGYECVNFQTTCKPLVYFDSISTGEHFLEWVKCLQVCDHLSGDTGAAPVEYSICDENKANCFNFGNPGTTLEVFLRCYVNCQLHQKEEQTKIRQMQVCRSPGKNCISAGYFGELDQNAGFKELILCYSDCEVKLANIQTSSGGPTESSITEY
;
A
#
# COMPACT_ATOMS: atom_id res chain seq x y z
N VAL A 1 -29.08 67.94 -21.13
CA VAL A 1 -29.78 66.64 -21.01
C VAL A 1 -29.02 65.49 -21.69
N MET A 2 -28.40 65.68 -22.86
CA MET A 2 -27.62 64.61 -23.54
C MET A 2 -26.37 64.09 -22.80
N HIS A 3 -25.71 64.88 -21.97
CA HIS A 3 -24.50 64.43 -21.25
C HIS A 3 -24.81 63.51 -20.05
N SER A 4 -26.04 63.54 -19.52
CA SER A 4 -26.42 62.72 -18.36
C SER A 4 -26.76 61.28 -18.72
N HIS A 5 -27.14 61.01 -19.97
CA HIS A 5 -27.48 59.65 -20.41
C HIS A 5 -26.24 58.83 -20.82
N VAL A 6 -25.20 59.47 -21.35
CA VAL A 6 -23.95 58.78 -21.73
C VAL A 6 -23.20 58.29 -20.49
N VAL A 7 -23.18 59.08 -19.41
CA VAL A 7 -22.54 58.70 -18.13
C VAL A 7 -23.30 57.56 -17.44
N CYS A 8 -24.64 57.54 -17.49
CA CYS A 8 -25.43 56.43 -16.96
C CYS A 8 -25.18 55.12 -17.71
N ILE A 9 -25.07 55.15 -19.05
CA ILE A 9 -24.83 53.96 -19.87
C ILE A 9 -23.43 53.38 -19.61
N LEU A 10 -22.41 54.24 -19.50
CA LEU A 10 -21.04 53.82 -19.16
C LEU A 10 -20.95 53.20 -17.76
N LEU A 11 -21.61 53.78 -16.75
CA LEU A 11 -21.63 53.23 -15.39
C LEU A 11 -22.38 51.89 -15.30
N THR A 12 -23.46 51.69 -16.07
CA THR A 12 -24.13 50.38 -16.15
C THR A 12 -23.29 49.33 -16.87
N ALA A 13 -22.50 49.73 -17.87
CA ALA A 13 -21.59 48.82 -18.58
C ALA A 13 -20.42 48.39 -17.67
N GLU A 14 -19.81 49.30 -16.93
CA GLU A 14 -18.77 48.96 -15.93
C GLU A 14 -19.34 48.10 -14.79
N ALA A 15 -20.56 48.36 -14.32
CA ALA A 15 -21.22 47.51 -13.31
C ALA A 15 -21.54 46.09 -13.83
N LEU A 16 -21.86 45.93 -15.12
CA LEU A 16 -22.06 44.62 -15.77
C LEU A 16 -20.73 43.88 -16.01
N ILE A 17 -19.63 44.59 -16.24
CA ILE A 17 -18.28 44.01 -16.38
C ILE A 17 -17.69 43.63 -15.00
N LEU A 18 -17.97 44.42 -13.95
CA LEU A 18 -17.64 44.07 -12.56
C LEU A 18 -18.52 42.93 -12.02
N GLY A 19 -19.75 42.78 -12.54
CA GLY A 19 -20.68 41.70 -12.17
C GLY A 19 -20.32 40.31 -12.72
N THR A 20 -19.49 40.22 -13.76
CA THR A 20 -19.04 38.94 -14.34
C THR A 20 -17.71 38.42 -13.78
N ALA A 21 -16.94 39.27 -13.08
CA ALA A 21 -15.62 38.94 -12.55
C ALA A 21 -15.62 38.06 -11.28
N ASN A 22 -16.78 37.66 -10.76
CA ASN A 22 -16.87 36.93 -9.48
C ASN A 22 -17.70 35.65 -9.52
N LYS A 23 -17.79 34.99 -10.69
CA LYS A 23 -18.27 33.59 -10.71
C LYS A 23 -17.15 32.71 -10.17
N LYS A 24 -17.23 32.36 -8.88
CA LYS A 24 -16.40 31.31 -8.29
C LYS A 24 -16.44 30.08 -9.20
N SER A 25 -15.31 29.72 -9.78
CA SER A 25 -15.14 28.51 -10.55
C SER A 25 -15.47 27.30 -9.68
N HIS A 26 -16.08 26.28 -10.28
CA HIS A 26 -16.43 25.06 -9.56
C HIS A 26 -16.13 23.83 -10.43
N ILE A 27 -15.92 22.71 -9.76
CA ILE A 27 -15.87 21.37 -10.34
C ILE A 27 -17.03 20.59 -9.74
N SER A 28 -17.72 19.80 -10.55
CA SER A 28 -18.77 18.90 -10.11
C SER A 28 -18.32 17.45 -10.21
N VAL A 29 -18.57 16.68 -9.15
CA VAL A 29 -18.47 15.21 -9.17
C VAL A 29 -19.86 14.63 -9.36
N CYS A 30 -20.03 13.78 -10.36
CA CYS A 30 -21.32 13.31 -10.84
C CYS A 30 -21.34 11.78 -10.95
N LYS A 31 -22.51 11.19 -10.72
CA LYS A 31 -22.70 9.73 -10.86
C LYS A 31 -22.72 9.32 -12.33
N PHE A 32 -23.29 10.17 -13.17
CA PHE A 32 -23.30 10.04 -14.62
C PHE A 32 -22.86 11.38 -15.23
N PRO A 33 -22.47 11.44 -16.52
CA PRO A 33 -22.10 12.70 -17.14
C PRO A 33 -23.20 13.75 -16.95
N HIS A 34 -22.86 14.86 -16.29
CA HIS A 34 -23.76 15.97 -15.98
C HIS A 34 -25.02 15.63 -15.14
N SER A 35 -25.09 14.46 -14.49
CA SER A 35 -26.25 14.05 -13.69
C SER A 35 -25.86 13.45 -12.34
N GLY A 36 -26.68 13.73 -11.32
CA GLY A 36 -26.40 13.32 -9.94
C GLY A 36 -25.17 14.02 -9.35
N CYS A 37 -24.96 15.29 -9.69
CA CYS A 37 -23.73 16.03 -9.39
C CYS A 37 -23.72 16.69 -8.00
N LYS A 38 -22.52 16.82 -7.43
CA LYS A 38 -22.21 17.72 -6.30
C LYS A 38 -21.03 18.62 -6.67
N ALA A 39 -21.20 19.92 -6.43
CA ALA A 39 -20.20 20.93 -6.76
C ALA A 39 -19.21 21.16 -5.61
N PHE A 40 -17.96 21.43 -5.99
CA PHE A 40 -16.83 21.86 -5.18
C PHE A 40 -16.35 23.18 -5.76
N TYR A 41 -16.24 24.20 -4.91
CA TYR A 41 -15.88 25.55 -5.33
C TYR A 41 -14.39 25.78 -5.15
N THR A 42 -13.79 26.59 -6.02
CA THR A 42 -12.39 26.97 -5.84
C THR A 42 -12.15 27.68 -4.52
N LYS A 43 -11.00 27.37 -3.93
CA LYS A 43 -10.38 28.12 -2.83
C LYS A 43 -9.14 28.78 -3.40
N GLN A 44 -9.03 30.11 -3.28
CA GLN A 44 -7.96 30.92 -3.88
C GLN A 44 -7.65 30.55 -5.35
N GLU A 45 -8.70 30.39 -6.17
CA GLU A 45 -8.59 30.09 -7.60
C GLU A 45 -7.95 28.73 -7.97
N SER A 46 -7.66 27.87 -6.99
CA SER A 46 -7.16 26.51 -7.20
C SER A 46 -8.17 25.42 -6.79
N PHE A 47 -7.98 24.22 -7.36
CA PHE A 47 -8.69 23.00 -7.00
C PHE A 47 -7.78 21.97 -6.29
N ASP A 48 -6.60 22.36 -5.82
CA ASP A 48 -5.62 21.44 -5.22
C ASP A 48 -6.19 20.66 -4.04
N SER A 49 -6.96 21.31 -3.16
CA SER A 49 -7.68 20.65 -2.06
C SER A 49 -8.55 19.50 -2.57
N TYR A 50 -9.39 19.77 -3.57
CA TYR A 50 -10.25 18.76 -4.17
C TYR A 50 -9.46 17.62 -4.83
N ARG A 51 -8.36 17.93 -5.54
CA ARG A 51 -7.49 16.91 -6.17
C ARG A 51 -6.85 16.00 -5.12
N GLN A 52 -6.41 16.56 -4.01
CA GLN A 52 -5.87 15.80 -2.90
C GLN A 52 -6.95 14.93 -2.24
N CYS A 53 -8.17 15.44 -2.09
CA CYS A 53 -9.32 14.68 -1.59
C CYS A 53 -9.66 13.48 -2.47
N LEU A 54 -9.59 13.62 -3.80
CA LEU A 54 -9.77 12.47 -4.71
C LEU A 54 -8.77 11.35 -4.40
N LYS A 55 -7.50 11.68 -4.15
CA LYS A 55 -6.48 10.68 -3.79
C LYS A 55 -6.82 9.93 -2.50
N TYR A 56 -7.35 10.64 -1.50
CA TYR A 56 -7.62 10.06 -0.19
C TYR A 56 -8.97 9.41 -0.04
N CYS A 57 -9.96 9.74 -0.87
CA CYS A 57 -11.29 9.12 -0.83
C CYS A 57 -11.43 7.97 -1.85
N THR A 58 -10.41 7.72 -2.66
CA THR A 58 -10.39 6.68 -3.70
C THR A 58 -9.40 5.57 -3.32
N PHE A 59 -9.77 4.74 -2.34
CA PHE A 59 -8.95 3.60 -1.92
C PHE A 59 -9.80 2.35 -1.72
N LYS A 60 -9.18 1.20 -1.99
CA LYS A 60 -9.77 -0.12 -1.84
C LYS A 60 -9.71 -0.51 -0.36
N THR A 61 -10.86 -0.52 0.34
CA THR A 61 -10.92 -0.79 1.79
C THR A 61 -10.88 -2.27 2.15
N ASP A 62 -11.35 -3.13 1.26
CA ASP A 62 -11.45 -4.58 1.49
C ASP A 62 -11.27 -5.36 0.17
N ALA A 63 -11.12 -6.67 0.25
CA ALA A 63 -10.96 -7.52 -0.93
C ALA A 63 -12.20 -7.53 -1.85
N ASP A 64 -13.38 -7.28 -1.28
CA ASP A 64 -14.70 -7.45 -1.91
C ASP A 64 -15.24 -6.17 -2.57
N THR A 65 -14.58 -5.02 -2.36
CA THR A 65 -14.90 -3.75 -2.99
C THR A 65 -14.70 -3.84 -4.50
N LYS A 66 -15.70 -3.35 -5.23
CA LYS A 66 -15.66 -3.22 -6.69
C LYS A 66 -15.25 -1.83 -7.11
N GLU A 67 -14.55 -1.78 -8.22
CA GLU A 67 -14.27 -0.56 -8.95
C GLU A 67 -15.54 -0.04 -9.63
N LEU A 68 -15.87 1.22 -9.41
CA LEU A 68 -17.04 1.91 -9.97
C LEU A 68 -16.62 3.20 -10.66
N GLU A 69 -17.39 3.60 -11.67
CA GLU A 69 -17.14 4.82 -12.44
C GLU A 69 -18.02 5.98 -11.96
N GLY A 70 -17.41 7.14 -11.80
CA GLY A 70 -18.04 8.44 -11.63
C GLY A 70 -17.46 9.45 -12.63
N TYR A 71 -17.88 10.70 -12.55
CA TYR A 71 -17.49 11.73 -13.53
C TYR A 71 -17.15 13.05 -12.88
N GLU A 72 -16.14 13.72 -13.40
CA GLU A 72 -15.79 15.09 -13.08
C GLU A 72 -16.20 16.01 -14.21
N CYS A 73 -16.96 17.07 -13.90
CA CYS A 73 -17.46 18.02 -14.87
C CYS A 73 -17.14 19.45 -14.42
N VAL A 74 -16.45 20.24 -15.24
CA VAL A 74 -16.12 21.65 -14.94
C VAL A 74 -17.29 22.58 -15.33
N ASN A 75 -17.95 22.31 -16.46
CA ASN A 75 -19.19 22.96 -16.84
C ASN A 75 -20.04 22.01 -17.74
N PHE A 76 -21.29 22.38 -18.03
CA PHE A 76 -22.20 21.60 -18.88
C PHE A 76 -21.82 21.57 -20.38
N GLN A 77 -20.89 22.42 -20.81
CA GLN A 77 -20.44 22.53 -22.20
C GLN A 77 -19.18 21.71 -22.47
N THR A 78 -18.43 21.35 -21.42
CA THR A 78 -17.20 20.56 -21.48
C THR A 78 -17.49 19.10 -21.21
N THR A 79 -16.86 18.21 -21.98
CA THR A 79 -16.88 16.77 -21.73
C THR A 79 -16.40 16.47 -20.30
N CYS A 80 -17.19 15.67 -19.57
CA CYS A 80 -16.78 15.20 -18.25
C CYS A 80 -15.64 14.18 -18.35
N LYS A 81 -14.71 14.22 -17.40
CA LYS A 81 -13.63 13.23 -17.27
C LYS A 81 -14.11 12.09 -16.39
N PRO A 82 -13.87 10.81 -16.76
CA PRO A 82 -14.19 9.69 -15.88
C PRO A 82 -13.30 9.74 -14.62
N LEU A 83 -13.87 9.30 -13.50
CA LEU A 83 -13.23 9.09 -12.21
C LEU A 83 -13.53 7.67 -11.74
N VAL A 84 -12.62 7.09 -10.97
CA VAL A 84 -12.80 5.79 -10.35
C VAL A 84 -13.05 5.96 -8.85
N TYR A 85 -13.95 5.17 -8.28
CA TYR A 85 -14.12 5.02 -6.84
C TYR A 85 -14.42 3.55 -6.48
N TYR A 86 -14.16 3.17 -5.22
CA TYR A 86 -14.35 1.79 -4.76
C TYR A 86 -15.53 1.72 -3.79
N ALA A 87 -16.32 0.64 -3.88
CA ALA A 87 -17.44 0.40 -2.97
C ALA A 87 -17.75 -1.10 -2.80
N SER A 88 -18.17 -1.49 -1.59
CA SER A 88 -18.70 -2.83 -1.29
C SER A 88 -20.17 -2.90 -1.68
N ILE A 89 -20.59 -3.82 -2.56
CA ILE A 89 -21.83 -3.76 -3.38
C ILE A 89 -23.14 -3.85 -2.56
N SER A 90 -23.07 -4.01 -1.25
CA SER A 90 -24.22 -4.35 -0.40
C SER A 90 -25.25 -3.23 -0.22
N THR A 91 -24.91 -1.95 -0.47
CA THR A 91 -25.79 -0.81 -0.11
C THR A 91 -25.76 0.30 -1.15
N GLY A 92 -26.68 0.32 -2.13
CA GLY A 92 -26.70 1.19 -3.33
C GLY A 92 -26.59 2.74 -3.19
N GLU A 93 -26.18 3.29 -2.05
CA GLU A 93 -25.89 4.71 -1.79
C GLU A 93 -24.38 5.09 -1.90
N HIS A 94 -23.49 4.17 -2.29
CA HIS A 94 -22.02 4.35 -2.28
C HIS A 94 -21.46 5.60 -2.95
N PHE A 95 -22.09 6.04 -4.05
CA PHE A 95 -21.67 7.28 -4.70
C PHE A 95 -21.82 8.48 -3.76
N LEU A 96 -22.90 8.54 -2.98
CA LEU A 96 -23.14 9.63 -2.03
C LEU A 96 -22.17 9.58 -0.86
N GLU A 97 -21.80 8.39 -0.42
CA GLU A 97 -20.80 8.17 0.63
C GLU A 97 -19.41 8.62 0.21
N TRP A 98 -18.97 8.23 -1.00
CA TRP A 98 -17.72 8.68 -1.59
C TRP A 98 -17.70 10.20 -1.76
N VAL A 99 -18.77 10.79 -2.32
CA VAL A 99 -18.91 12.24 -2.41
C VAL A 99 -18.91 12.89 -1.03
N LYS A 100 -19.44 12.22 0.00
CA LYS A 100 -19.41 12.74 1.35
C LYS A 100 -18.01 12.78 1.94
N CYS A 101 -17.20 11.75 1.70
CA CYS A 101 -15.77 11.78 2.03
C CYS A 101 -15.08 12.99 1.38
N LEU A 102 -15.35 13.24 0.09
CA LEU A 102 -14.79 14.40 -0.62
C LEU A 102 -15.24 15.73 0.02
N GLN A 103 -16.51 15.86 0.39
CA GLN A 103 -17.03 17.06 1.04
C GLN A 103 -16.42 17.30 2.42
N VAL A 104 -16.23 16.24 3.21
CA VAL A 104 -15.57 16.33 4.53
C VAL A 104 -14.11 16.73 4.37
N CYS A 105 -13.41 16.11 3.42
CA CYS A 105 -12.04 16.46 3.11
C CYS A 105 -11.91 17.92 2.64
N ASP A 106 -12.77 18.36 1.71
CA ASP A 106 -12.75 19.74 1.24
C ASP A 106 -13.08 20.70 2.39
N HIS A 107 -14.09 20.41 3.22
CA HIS A 107 -14.42 21.24 4.38
C HIS A 107 -13.26 21.42 5.35
N LEU A 108 -12.52 20.34 5.65
CA LEU A 108 -11.37 20.37 6.54
C LEU A 108 -10.13 20.96 5.88
N SER A 109 -10.00 20.90 4.56
CA SER A 109 -8.86 21.48 3.86
C SER A 109 -8.94 23.01 3.93
N GLY A 110 -7.90 23.65 4.48
CA GLY A 110 -7.80 25.10 4.48
C GLY A 110 -7.71 25.69 3.07
N ASP A 111 -7.60 27.01 2.98
CA ASP A 111 -7.56 27.73 1.70
C ASP A 111 -6.35 27.33 0.82
N THR A 112 -5.29 26.80 1.44
CA THR A 112 -4.07 26.34 0.77
C THR A 112 -4.04 24.83 0.52
N GLY A 113 -5.14 24.12 0.77
CA GLY A 113 -5.20 22.64 0.71
C GLY A 113 -4.56 21.92 1.90
N ALA A 114 -3.95 22.65 2.83
CA ALA A 114 -3.37 22.07 4.04
C ALA A 114 -4.47 21.71 5.06
N ALA A 115 -4.29 20.59 5.76
CA ALA A 115 -5.15 20.23 6.88
C ALA A 115 -4.86 21.13 8.10
N PRO A 116 -5.86 21.45 8.94
CA PRO A 116 -5.59 22.03 10.25
C PRO A 116 -4.80 21.02 11.09
N VAL A 117 -3.99 21.51 12.03
CA VAL A 117 -3.20 20.66 12.95
C VAL A 117 -4.09 19.68 13.70
N GLU A 118 -5.28 20.13 14.09
CA GLU A 118 -6.33 19.31 14.68
C GLU A 118 -7.70 19.76 14.17
N HIS A 119 -8.67 18.86 14.24
CA HIS A 119 -10.08 19.14 13.99
C HIS A 119 -10.92 18.29 14.94
N SER A 120 -12.24 18.47 14.97
CA SER A 120 -13.10 17.77 15.93
C SER A 120 -14.20 16.97 15.23
N ILE A 121 -14.50 15.81 15.80
CA ILE A 121 -15.69 15.04 15.47
C ILE A 121 -16.63 15.14 16.66
N CYS A 122 -17.84 15.60 16.41
CA CYS A 122 -18.86 15.79 17.42
C CYS A 122 -20.09 14.95 17.14
N ASP A 123 -20.89 14.71 18.18
CA ASP A 123 -22.23 14.18 18.03
C ASP A 123 -23.13 15.15 17.24
N GLU A 124 -24.33 14.70 16.89
CA GLU A 124 -25.30 15.47 16.08
C GLU A 124 -25.59 16.87 16.66
N ASN A 125 -25.68 16.97 17.99
CA ASN A 125 -26.01 18.20 18.72
C ASN A 125 -24.78 19.06 19.05
N LYS A 126 -23.57 18.61 18.66
CA LYS A 126 -22.28 19.24 18.99
C LYS A 126 -22.00 19.35 20.51
N ALA A 127 -22.70 18.57 21.32
CA ALA A 127 -22.57 18.59 22.77
C ALA A 127 -21.32 17.81 23.22
N ASN A 128 -21.04 16.70 22.53
CA ASN A 128 -19.89 15.85 22.80
C ASN A 128 -18.97 15.85 21.58
N CYS A 129 -17.71 16.24 21.78
CA CYS A 129 -16.70 16.27 20.72
C CYS A 129 -15.42 15.56 21.16
N PHE A 130 -14.69 14.98 20.20
CA PHE A 130 -13.30 14.57 20.39
C PHE A 130 -12.43 15.16 19.29
N ASN A 131 -11.19 15.51 19.65
CA ASN A 131 -10.23 16.06 18.69
C ASN A 131 -9.47 14.94 17.99
N PHE A 132 -9.19 15.16 16.71
CA PHE A 132 -8.36 14.33 15.87
C PHE A 132 -7.20 15.15 15.31
N GLY A 133 -5.99 14.80 15.73
CA GLY A 133 -4.76 15.45 15.23
C GLY A 133 -4.35 14.93 13.86
N ASN A 134 -3.97 15.84 12.96
CA ASN A 134 -3.52 15.58 11.61
C ASN A 134 -1.98 15.67 11.52
N PRO A 135 -1.25 14.54 11.58
CA PRO A 135 0.20 14.57 11.49
C PRO A 135 0.66 15.16 10.15
N ALA A 136 1.71 15.99 10.19
CA ALA A 136 2.29 16.67 9.02
C ALA A 136 1.29 17.51 8.21
N ASN A 137 0.23 18.04 8.86
CA ASN A 137 -0.81 18.85 8.22
C ASN A 137 -1.50 18.15 7.04
N SER A 138 -1.64 16.82 7.12
CA SER A 138 -2.33 15.98 6.12
C SER A 138 -3.60 15.35 6.70
N LEU A 139 -4.68 15.32 5.91
CA LEU A 139 -5.93 14.63 6.24
C LEU A 139 -5.90 13.12 5.94
N GLU A 140 -4.80 12.59 5.40
CA GLU A 140 -4.72 11.20 4.93
C GLU A 140 -5.16 10.17 5.99
N VAL A 141 -4.61 10.27 7.20
CA VAL A 141 -4.92 9.32 8.30
C VAL A 141 -6.38 9.45 8.71
N PHE A 142 -6.86 10.68 8.84
CA PHE A 142 -8.25 10.94 9.20
C PHE A 142 -9.21 10.38 8.15
N LEU A 143 -8.98 10.64 6.86
CA LEU A 143 -9.87 10.20 5.77
C LEU A 143 -9.87 8.68 5.61
N ARG A 144 -8.73 8.02 5.82
CA ARG A 144 -8.68 6.56 5.91
C ARG A 144 -9.58 6.03 7.02
N CYS A 145 -9.47 6.61 8.22
CA CYS A 145 -10.34 6.24 9.34
C CYS A 145 -11.80 6.62 9.13
N TYR A 146 -12.07 7.72 8.43
CA TYR A 146 -13.42 8.15 8.09
C TYR A 146 -14.15 7.07 7.29
N VAL A 147 -13.52 6.58 6.22
CA VAL A 147 -14.12 5.53 5.40
C VAL A 147 -14.22 4.22 6.18
N ASN A 148 -13.17 3.82 6.90
CA ASN A 148 -13.15 2.57 7.66
C ASN A 148 -14.24 2.53 8.75
N CYS A 149 -14.39 3.63 9.49
CA CYS A 149 -15.31 3.70 10.62
C CYS A 149 -16.74 4.09 10.25
N GLN A 150 -17.00 4.60 9.05
CA GLN A 150 -18.33 5.11 8.67
C GLN A 150 -19.03 4.34 7.57
N LEU A 151 -18.29 3.71 6.66
CA LEU A 151 -18.90 3.02 5.51
C LEU A 151 -19.20 1.56 5.78
N HIS A 152 -18.48 0.92 6.71
CA HIS A 152 -18.65 -0.50 6.98
C HIS A 152 -19.76 -0.70 8.02
N GLN A 153 -20.92 -1.15 7.56
CA GLN A 153 -21.96 -1.67 8.44
C GLN A 153 -21.47 -2.99 9.07
N LYS A 154 -21.21 -3.00 10.38
CA LYS A 154 -20.98 -4.25 11.12
C LYS A 154 -22.31 -4.93 11.43
N GLU A 155 -22.31 -6.26 11.59
CA GLU A 155 -23.54 -7.06 11.80
C GLU A 155 -24.41 -6.54 12.97
N GLU A 156 -23.78 -6.01 14.03
CA GLU A 156 -24.47 -5.46 15.22
C GLU A 156 -24.92 -4.00 15.06
N GLN A 157 -24.44 -3.29 14.03
CA GLN A 157 -24.70 -1.87 13.78
C GLN A 157 -25.81 -1.70 12.75
N THR A 158 -27.04 -1.48 13.22
CA THR A 158 -28.23 -1.47 12.36
C THR A 158 -28.81 -0.07 12.10
N LYS A 159 -28.27 0.98 12.76
CA LYS A 159 -28.79 2.34 12.60
C LYS A 159 -27.77 3.31 12.01
N ILE A 160 -28.22 4.06 11.01
CA ILE A 160 -27.52 5.23 10.49
C ILE A 160 -27.74 6.39 11.47
N ARG A 161 -26.64 6.96 11.95
CA ARG A 161 -26.56 8.09 12.88
C ARG A 161 -25.95 9.30 12.18
N GLN A 162 -26.16 10.49 12.76
CA GLN A 162 -25.49 11.71 12.32
C GLN A 162 -24.38 12.13 13.29
N MET A 163 -23.35 12.74 12.74
CA MET A 163 -22.25 13.37 13.45
C MET A 163 -21.87 14.68 12.75
N GLN A 164 -21.04 15.49 13.40
CA GLN A 164 -20.54 16.75 12.86
C GLN A 164 -19.02 16.70 12.78
N VAL A 165 -18.45 16.97 11.62
CA VAL A 165 -17.00 17.18 11.47
C VAL A 165 -16.74 18.67 11.44
N CYS A 166 -15.98 19.18 12.40
CA CYS A 166 -15.79 20.60 12.64
C CYS A 166 -14.31 20.98 12.50
N MET A 167 -14.03 22.16 11.94
CA MET A 167 -12.64 22.67 11.86
C MET A 167 -12.05 22.90 13.27
N SER A 168 -12.90 23.24 14.24
CA SER A 168 -12.57 23.32 15.66
C SER A 168 -13.80 22.92 16.49
N PRO A 169 -13.67 22.64 17.80
CA PRO A 169 -14.78 22.14 18.61
C PRO A 169 -16.05 23.00 18.47
N GLY A 170 -17.12 22.42 17.92
CA GLY A 170 -18.43 23.05 17.78
C GLY A 170 -18.57 24.15 16.71
N ASN A 171 -17.50 24.57 16.04
CA ASN A 171 -17.51 25.68 15.08
C ASN A 171 -17.14 25.24 13.65
N SER A 172 -17.78 25.87 12.64
CA SER A 172 -17.64 25.57 11.21
C SER A 172 -17.66 24.06 10.95
N CYS A 173 -18.85 23.47 10.96
CA CYS A 173 -19.04 22.02 10.88
C CYS A 173 -19.78 21.60 9.61
N ILE A 174 -19.47 20.39 9.14
CA ILE A 174 -20.22 19.67 8.13
C ILE A 174 -20.84 18.40 8.75
N SER A 175 -22.13 18.18 8.53
CA SER A 175 -22.81 16.95 8.96
C SER A 175 -22.30 15.76 8.17
N ALA A 176 -22.11 14.60 8.80
CA ALA A 176 -21.75 13.33 8.19
C ALA A 176 -22.52 12.19 8.87
N LYS A 177 -22.51 10.99 8.26
CA LYS A 177 -23.27 9.82 8.74
C LYS A 177 -22.34 8.68 9.12
N TYR A 178 -22.75 7.86 10.07
CA TYR A 178 -22.04 6.64 10.46
C TYR A 178 -23.02 5.56 10.91
N PHE A 179 -22.62 4.29 10.84
CA PHE A 179 -23.39 3.17 11.39
C PHE A 179 -23.08 2.99 12.88
N GLY A 180 -24.12 2.77 13.69
CA GLY A 180 -23.95 2.60 15.14
C GLY A 180 -25.12 1.87 15.80
N GLU A 181 -24.98 1.70 17.11
CA GLU A 181 -25.95 1.01 17.98
C GLU A 181 -27.25 1.81 18.18
N LEU A 182 -28.24 1.16 18.84
CA LEU A 182 -29.54 1.76 19.19
C LEU A 182 -29.48 2.86 20.25
N ASP A 183 -28.48 2.82 21.13
CA ASP A 183 -28.21 3.92 22.07
C ASP A 183 -27.28 4.95 21.42
N GLN A 184 -27.62 6.25 21.51
CA GLN A 184 -26.85 7.31 20.85
C GLN A 184 -25.47 7.52 21.48
N ASN A 185 -25.38 7.43 22.81
CA ASN A 185 -24.12 7.64 23.52
C ASN A 185 -23.17 6.46 23.30
N ALA A 186 -23.69 5.24 23.35
CA ALA A 186 -22.94 4.03 23.01
C ALA A 186 -22.46 4.07 21.56
N ALA A 187 -23.32 4.45 20.61
CA ALA A 187 -22.94 4.58 19.20
C ALA A 187 -21.80 5.60 18.99
N PHE A 188 -21.89 6.78 19.61
CA PHE A 188 -20.86 7.80 19.47
C PHE A 188 -19.54 7.42 20.18
N ASN A 189 -19.62 6.76 21.34
CA ASN A 189 -18.44 6.19 21.99
C ASN A 189 -17.78 5.10 21.15
N GLY A 190 -18.56 4.23 20.51
CA GLY A 190 -18.06 3.22 19.57
C GLY A 190 -17.36 3.85 18.37
N LEU A 191 -17.91 4.94 17.82
CA LEU A 191 -17.27 5.70 16.76
C LEU A 191 -15.90 6.26 17.21
N LYS A 192 -15.83 6.86 18.41
CA LYS A 192 -14.59 7.37 18.98
C LYS A 192 -13.54 6.26 19.14
N VAL A 193 -13.94 5.09 19.65
CA VAL A 193 -13.06 3.92 19.78
C VAL A 193 -12.53 3.50 18.41
N CYS A 194 -13.40 3.40 17.39
CA CYS A 194 -12.99 3.03 16.04
C CYS A 194 -11.94 3.98 15.47
N TYR A 195 -12.15 5.30 15.56
CA TYR A 195 -11.17 6.27 15.05
C TYR A 195 -9.82 6.19 15.76
N ASN A 196 -9.81 5.93 17.07
CA ASN A 196 -8.57 5.75 17.83
C ASN A 196 -7.84 4.47 17.40
N GLN A 197 -8.55 3.35 17.30
CA GLN A 197 -7.98 2.07 16.85
C GLN A 197 -7.44 2.17 15.43
N CYS A 198 -8.22 2.72 14.49
CA CYS A 198 -7.77 2.93 13.13
C CYS A 198 -6.52 3.81 13.07
N LYS A 199 -6.46 4.89 13.87
CA LYS A 199 -5.27 5.74 13.90
C LYS A 199 -4.02 4.97 14.37
N GLU A 200 -4.17 4.10 15.37
CA GLU A 200 -3.09 3.24 15.85
C GLU A 200 -2.68 2.19 14.80
N GLU A 201 -3.65 1.54 14.15
CA GLU A 201 -3.42 0.60 13.05
C GLU A 201 -2.69 1.26 11.89
N LEU A 202 -3.09 2.47 11.46
CA LEU A 202 -2.43 3.22 10.39
C LEU A 202 -1.03 3.73 10.80
N ALA A 203 -0.82 4.04 12.07
CA ALA A 203 0.51 4.35 12.58
C ALA A 203 1.43 3.11 12.50
N ASN A 204 0.85 1.91 12.68
CA ASN A 204 1.52 0.64 12.46
C ASN A 204 1.59 0.26 10.96
N GLU A 205 0.69 0.71 10.09
CA GLU A 205 0.77 0.44 8.62
C GLU A 205 2.01 1.04 7.97
N LYS A 206 2.53 2.17 8.48
CA LYS A 206 3.84 2.73 8.06
C LYS A 206 5.00 1.75 8.22
N SER A 207 4.72 0.58 8.78
CA SER A 207 5.60 -0.54 8.98
C SER A 207 5.42 -1.65 7.92
N LEU A 208 4.92 -1.39 6.70
CA LEU A 208 4.67 -2.42 5.69
C LEU A 208 5.12 -2.03 4.27
N ILE A 209 5.75 -2.97 3.56
CA ILE A 209 6.00 -2.92 2.11
C ILE A 209 5.28 -4.09 1.45
N SER A 210 4.65 -3.86 0.31
CA SER A 210 4.09 -4.91 -0.54
C SER A 210 4.88 -5.03 -1.83
N VAL A 211 5.19 -6.27 -2.24
CA VAL A 211 5.79 -6.59 -3.54
C VAL A 211 4.73 -7.28 -4.39
N CYS A 212 4.41 -6.68 -5.53
CA CYS A 212 3.25 -7.02 -6.34
C CYS A 212 3.67 -7.33 -7.78
N LYS A 213 2.97 -8.26 -8.44
CA LYS A 213 3.20 -8.57 -9.86
C LYS A 213 2.73 -7.43 -10.76
N PHE A 214 1.58 -6.86 -10.40
CA PHE A 214 1.01 -5.68 -11.04
C PHE A 214 0.89 -4.56 -10.00
N PRO A 215 0.67 -3.30 -10.40
CA PRO A 215 0.35 -2.26 -9.43
C PRO A 215 -0.85 -2.73 -8.59
N ILE A 216 -0.71 -2.70 -7.26
CA ILE A 216 -1.74 -3.01 -6.25
C ILE A 216 -2.41 -4.41 -6.30
N SER A 217 -1.93 -5.38 -7.08
CA SER A 217 -2.49 -6.75 -7.12
C SER A 217 -1.42 -7.84 -7.20
N GLU A 218 -1.80 -9.06 -6.79
CA GLU A 218 -0.90 -10.21 -6.67
C GLU A 218 0.33 -9.87 -5.82
N CYS A 219 0.07 -9.42 -4.59
CA CYS A 219 1.07 -8.88 -3.68
C CYS A 219 1.44 -9.86 -2.56
N ALA A 220 2.70 -9.78 -2.12
CA ALA A 220 3.15 -10.29 -0.83
C ALA A 220 3.61 -9.15 0.07
N THR A 221 3.34 -9.26 1.37
CA THR A 221 3.61 -8.20 2.35
C THR A 221 4.84 -8.52 3.18
N PHE A 222 5.63 -7.48 3.44
CA PHE A 222 6.85 -7.47 4.24
C PHE A 222 6.69 -6.45 5.37
N HIS A 223 7.00 -6.86 6.59
CA HIS A 223 6.87 -6.02 7.77
C HIS A 223 8.20 -5.32 8.08
N LEU A 224 8.10 -4.07 8.49
CA LEU A 224 9.20 -3.23 8.97
C LEU A 224 9.74 -3.82 10.26
N LYS A 225 11.06 -3.96 10.31
CA LYS A 225 11.75 -4.45 11.51
C LYS A 225 12.57 -3.30 12.08
N ARG A 226 12.32 -2.96 13.35
CA ARG A 226 13.01 -1.87 14.08
C ARG A 226 13.09 -0.53 13.34
N GLY A 227 12.03 -0.15 12.64
CA GLY A 227 11.97 1.16 11.98
C GLY A 227 12.62 1.22 10.59
N ARG A 228 13.15 0.11 10.05
CA ARG A 228 13.82 0.07 8.74
C ARG A 228 13.41 -1.14 7.90
N PHE A 229 13.63 -1.04 6.60
CA PHE A 229 13.45 -2.13 5.62
C PHE A 229 14.79 -2.67 5.10
N ASP A 230 15.88 -2.44 5.83
CA ASP A 230 17.24 -2.77 5.38
C ASP A 230 17.37 -4.25 4.99
N SER A 231 16.77 -5.16 5.76
CA SER A 231 16.73 -6.60 5.46
C SER A 231 16.06 -6.87 4.11
N TYR A 232 14.84 -6.37 3.90
CA TYR A 232 14.12 -6.51 2.65
C TYR A 232 14.88 -5.91 1.45
N ARG A 233 15.50 -4.73 1.62
CA ARG A 233 16.32 -4.08 0.58
C ARG A 233 17.52 -4.94 0.18
N GLN A 234 18.15 -5.56 1.18
CA GLN A 234 19.26 -6.47 0.97
C GLN A 234 18.78 -7.76 0.27
N CYS A 235 17.60 -8.27 0.63
CA CYS A 235 16.99 -9.43 -0.01
C CYS A 235 16.66 -9.20 -1.48
N LEU A 236 16.21 -8.00 -1.88
CA LEU A 236 16.05 -7.66 -3.30
C LEU A 236 17.36 -7.89 -4.06
N LYS A 237 18.50 -7.43 -3.53
CA LYS A 237 19.81 -7.65 -4.16
C LYS A 237 20.14 -9.13 -4.29
N TYR A 238 19.79 -9.94 -3.29
CA TYR A 238 20.13 -11.36 -3.27
C TYR A 238 19.17 -12.25 -4.04
N CYS A 239 17.93 -11.83 -4.27
CA CYS A 239 16.94 -12.60 -5.02
C CYS A 239 16.80 -12.14 -6.48
N THR A 240 17.46 -11.04 -6.86
CA THR A 240 17.47 -10.51 -8.22
C THR A 240 18.80 -10.80 -8.91
N PHE A 241 19.09 -12.08 -9.19
CA PHE A 241 20.28 -12.48 -9.93
C PHE A 241 19.94 -13.23 -11.20
N LYS A 242 20.70 -12.93 -12.25
CA LYS A 242 20.61 -13.59 -13.54
C LYS A 242 21.33 -14.94 -13.46
N THR A 243 20.59 -16.02 -13.30
CA THR A 243 21.13 -17.39 -13.21
C THR A 243 21.55 -17.94 -14.56
N ASP A 244 20.92 -17.48 -15.64
CA ASP A 244 21.18 -17.93 -17.00
C ASP A 244 21.18 -16.74 -17.98
N ALA A 245 21.97 -16.84 -19.04
CA ALA A 245 22.04 -15.86 -20.13
C ALA A 245 20.66 -15.60 -20.76
N ASP A 246 19.82 -16.63 -20.82
CA ASP A 246 18.50 -16.63 -21.45
C ASP A 246 17.37 -16.06 -20.57
N ASN A 247 17.63 -15.79 -19.28
CA ASN A 247 16.64 -15.15 -18.42
C ASN A 247 16.31 -13.73 -18.92
N LYS A 248 15.01 -13.44 -18.99
CA LYS A 248 14.46 -12.14 -19.38
C LYS A 248 14.23 -11.26 -18.16
N GLU A 249 14.41 -9.97 -18.35
CA GLU A 249 14.09 -8.94 -17.37
C GLU A 249 12.57 -8.68 -17.38
N LEU A 250 11.95 -8.79 -16.21
CA LEU A 250 10.52 -8.55 -16.01
C LEU A 250 10.30 -7.48 -14.94
N GLU A 251 9.17 -6.80 -15.04
CA GLU A 251 8.77 -5.72 -14.14
C GLU A 251 7.80 -6.24 -13.07
N GLY A 252 8.09 -5.92 -11.81
CA GLY A 252 7.18 -6.04 -10.67
C GLY A 252 7.05 -4.68 -9.97
N TYR A 253 6.35 -4.62 -8.85
CA TYR A 253 6.03 -3.36 -8.19
C TYR A 253 6.23 -3.42 -6.69
N GLU A 254 6.91 -2.42 -6.15
CA GLU A 254 6.97 -2.14 -4.74
C GLU A 254 5.96 -1.07 -4.35
N CYS A 255 5.00 -1.45 -3.52
CA CYS A 255 3.99 -0.57 -3.01
C CYS A 255 4.20 -0.35 -1.51
N VAL A 256 4.46 0.89 -1.10
CA VAL A 256 4.41 1.24 0.32
C VAL A 256 2.95 1.45 0.70
N ASN A 257 2.46 0.74 1.73
CA ASN A 257 1.11 0.90 2.29
C ASN A 257 -0.04 0.76 1.27
N PHE A 258 0.09 -0.15 0.29
CA PHE A 258 -0.89 -0.37 -0.79
C PHE A 258 -1.33 0.91 -1.52
N GLN A 259 -0.48 1.93 -1.56
CA GLN A 259 -0.79 3.18 -2.24
C GLN A 259 -0.87 2.97 -3.76
N THR A 260 -1.65 3.82 -4.43
CA THR A 260 -1.82 3.82 -5.89
C THR A 260 -0.53 4.12 -6.67
N THR A 261 0.51 4.63 -6.01
CA THR A 261 1.81 4.92 -6.61
C THR A 261 2.84 3.91 -6.11
N CYS A 262 3.06 2.84 -6.89
CA CYS A 262 4.09 1.84 -6.63
C CYS A 262 5.36 2.16 -7.43
N LYS A 263 6.52 1.82 -6.87
CA LYS A 263 7.80 1.91 -7.58
C LYS A 263 8.05 0.65 -8.38
N PRO A 264 8.48 0.73 -9.65
CA PRO A 264 8.83 -0.46 -10.41
C PRO A 264 10.03 -1.16 -9.77
N LEU A 265 9.99 -2.48 -9.78
CA LEU A 265 11.07 -3.41 -9.41
C LEU A 265 11.38 -4.29 -10.61
N VAL A 266 12.61 -4.78 -10.65
CA VAL A 266 13.07 -5.71 -11.69
C VAL A 266 13.31 -7.09 -11.07
N TYR A 267 12.83 -8.12 -11.75
CA TYR A 267 13.18 -9.52 -11.48
C TYR A 267 13.49 -10.26 -12.77
N PHE A 268 14.14 -11.42 -12.66
CA PHE A 268 14.53 -12.23 -13.81
C PHE A 268 13.74 -13.53 -13.84
N ASP A 269 13.24 -13.90 -15.02
CA ASP A 269 12.50 -15.13 -15.25
C ASP A 269 12.98 -15.80 -16.55
N SER A 270 13.06 -17.12 -16.56
CA SER A 270 13.33 -17.92 -17.77
C SER A 270 12.15 -17.90 -18.74
N ILE A 271 10.94 -17.52 -18.28
CA ILE A 271 9.72 -17.44 -19.09
C ILE A 271 9.20 -15.99 -19.12
N SER A 272 8.90 -15.46 -20.30
CA SER A 272 8.41 -14.07 -20.46
C SER A 272 7.01 -13.79 -19.89
N THR A 273 6.33 -14.79 -19.30
CA THR A 273 4.99 -14.65 -18.73
C THR A 273 5.00 -14.22 -17.25
N GLY A 274 6.18 -14.21 -16.60
CA GLY A 274 6.28 -13.92 -15.17
C GLY A 274 5.57 -14.97 -14.31
N GLU A 275 5.55 -16.22 -14.78
CA GLU A 275 5.00 -17.36 -14.03
C GLU A 275 5.75 -17.58 -12.73
N HIS A 276 7.05 -17.26 -12.68
CA HIS A 276 7.87 -17.47 -11.49
C HIS A 276 7.90 -16.26 -10.52
N PHE A 277 6.92 -15.35 -10.63
CA PHE A 277 6.82 -14.19 -9.74
C PHE A 277 6.66 -14.61 -8.26
N LEU A 278 5.81 -15.61 -7.99
CA LEU A 278 5.56 -16.08 -6.62
C LEU A 278 6.78 -16.75 -6.01
N GLU A 279 7.59 -17.40 -6.85
CA GLU A 279 8.84 -18.04 -6.51
C GLU A 279 9.92 -17.01 -6.15
N TRP A 280 10.03 -15.94 -6.94
CA TRP A 280 10.89 -14.81 -6.60
C TRP A 280 10.47 -14.14 -5.28
N VAL A 281 9.17 -13.92 -5.10
CA VAL A 281 8.60 -13.45 -3.82
C VAL A 281 8.94 -14.43 -2.69
N LYS A 282 8.97 -15.74 -2.96
CA LYS A 282 9.31 -16.74 -1.96
C LYS A 282 10.77 -16.65 -1.52
N CYS A 283 11.69 -16.40 -2.45
CA CYS A 283 13.07 -16.07 -2.12
C CYS A 283 13.16 -14.87 -1.17
N LEU A 284 12.40 -13.79 -1.46
CA LEU A 284 12.37 -12.60 -0.60
C LEU A 284 11.85 -12.92 0.80
N GLN A 285 10.79 -13.74 0.91
CA GLN A 285 10.24 -14.17 2.20
C GLN A 285 11.23 -15.03 2.99
N VAL A 286 11.95 -15.93 2.32
CA VAL A 286 13.00 -16.76 2.94
C VAL A 286 14.15 -15.92 3.44
N CYS A 287 14.61 -14.98 2.63
CA CYS A 287 15.65 -14.05 3.02
C CYS A 287 15.23 -13.18 4.20
N ASP A 288 14.03 -12.57 4.15
CA ASP A 288 13.53 -11.73 5.23
C ASP A 288 13.33 -12.54 6.53
N HIS A 289 12.83 -13.77 6.41
CA HIS A 289 12.72 -14.67 7.54
C HIS A 289 14.09 -14.96 8.13
N LEU A 290 15.09 -15.38 7.34
CA LEU A 290 16.40 -15.71 7.90
C LEU A 290 17.13 -14.50 8.48
N SER A 291 17.00 -13.32 7.87
CA SER A 291 17.72 -12.09 8.24
C SER A 291 17.40 -11.52 9.63
N GLY A 292 16.48 -12.11 10.39
CA GLY A 292 16.26 -11.65 11.75
C GLY A 292 15.56 -10.29 11.85
N ASP A 293 15.60 -9.74 13.06
CA ASP A 293 15.27 -8.33 13.34
C ASP A 293 16.49 -7.40 13.19
N THR A 294 17.67 -7.98 13.01
CA THR A 294 18.96 -7.29 12.91
C THR A 294 19.40 -7.08 11.46
N GLY A 295 18.72 -7.69 10.49
CA GLY A 295 19.17 -7.76 9.10
C GLY A 295 20.40 -8.64 8.88
N ALA A 296 20.92 -9.26 9.94
CA ALA A 296 22.06 -10.14 9.87
C ALA A 296 21.60 -11.58 9.63
N ALA A 297 22.37 -12.29 8.81
CA ALA A 297 22.25 -13.72 8.64
C ALA A 297 22.44 -14.44 10.00
N PRO A 298 21.67 -15.49 10.30
CA PRO A 298 21.91 -16.27 11.50
C PRO A 298 23.20 -17.07 11.33
N VAL A 299 23.87 -17.38 12.44
CA VAL A 299 25.14 -18.14 12.46
C VAL A 299 24.92 -19.56 11.93
N GLU A 300 23.73 -20.12 12.14
CA GLU A 300 23.29 -21.37 11.57
C GLU A 300 21.82 -21.26 11.18
N TYR A 301 21.42 -21.96 10.12
CA TYR A 301 20.03 -22.14 9.73
C TYR A 301 19.87 -23.54 9.12
N SER A 302 18.63 -23.99 8.94
CA SER A 302 18.39 -25.34 8.43
C SER A 302 17.27 -25.36 7.40
N ILE A 303 17.40 -26.26 6.43
CA ILE A 303 16.28 -26.71 5.61
C ILE A 303 15.84 -28.07 6.16
N CYS A 304 14.54 -28.21 6.41
CA CYS A 304 13.96 -29.47 6.84
C CYS A 304 12.88 -29.94 5.86
N ASP A 305 12.57 -31.23 5.89
CA ASP A 305 11.36 -31.74 5.24
C ASP A 305 10.10 -31.11 5.86
N GLU A 306 8.95 -31.33 5.22
CA GLU A 306 7.66 -30.74 5.63
C GLU A 306 7.32 -31.00 7.10
N ASN A 307 7.61 -32.22 7.58
CA ASN A 307 7.33 -32.66 8.95
C ASN A 307 8.44 -32.32 9.95
N LYS A 308 9.53 -31.70 9.51
CA LYS A 308 10.72 -31.36 10.31
C LYS A 308 11.42 -32.58 10.94
N ALA A 309 11.21 -33.76 10.36
CA ALA A 309 11.83 -35.00 10.82
C ALA A 309 13.28 -35.10 10.34
N ASN A 310 13.54 -34.64 9.11
CA ASN A 310 14.88 -34.59 8.52
C ASN A 310 15.27 -33.14 8.28
N CYS A 311 16.36 -32.69 8.91
CA CYS A 311 16.90 -31.34 8.76
C CYS A 311 18.35 -31.39 8.32
N PHE A 312 18.71 -30.55 7.36
CA PHE A 312 20.07 -30.26 6.97
C PHE A 312 20.46 -28.86 7.47
N ASN A 313 21.55 -28.79 8.22
CA ASN A 313 22.03 -27.55 8.82
C ASN A 313 23.10 -26.94 7.93
N PHE A 314 23.02 -25.63 7.77
CA PHE A 314 24.00 -24.82 7.08
C PHE A 314 24.69 -23.95 8.12
N GLY A 315 26.02 -24.06 8.16
CA GLY A 315 26.85 -23.14 8.92
C GLY A 315 27.05 -21.86 8.11
N ASN A 316 26.97 -20.70 8.76
CA ASN A 316 27.31 -19.43 8.15
C ASN A 316 28.65 -18.89 8.71
N PRO A 317 29.80 -19.30 8.16
CA PRO A 317 31.10 -18.82 8.59
C PRO A 317 31.36 -17.41 8.04
N GLY A 318 30.64 -16.42 8.58
CA GLY A 318 31.02 -15.01 8.44
C GLY A 318 30.70 -14.33 7.10
N THR A 319 29.82 -14.87 6.26
CA THR A 319 29.36 -14.17 5.05
C THR A 319 27.84 -14.06 4.98
N THR A 320 27.35 -13.20 4.09
CA THR A 320 25.94 -12.84 3.94
C THR A 320 25.08 -14.05 3.56
N LEU A 321 23.77 -14.02 3.82
CA LEU A 321 22.76 -15.00 3.32
C LEU A 321 22.82 -15.22 1.79
N GLU A 322 23.64 -14.46 1.08
CA GLU A 322 23.85 -14.49 -0.35
C GLU A 322 24.19 -15.86 -0.90
N VAL A 323 25.14 -16.61 -0.31
CA VAL A 323 25.54 -17.94 -0.83
C VAL A 323 24.35 -18.89 -0.76
N PHE A 324 23.67 -18.92 0.38
CA PHE A 324 22.46 -19.71 0.57
C PHE A 324 21.36 -19.34 -0.41
N LEU A 325 21.04 -18.04 -0.54
CA LEU A 325 19.95 -17.58 -1.40
C LEU A 325 20.26 -17.83 -2.87
N ARG A 326 21.55 -17.76 -3.27
CA ARG A 326 22.00 -18.21 -4.59
C ARG A 326 21.70 -19.68 -4.82
N CYS A 327 22.04 -20.54 -3.88
CA CYS A 327 21.73 -21.97 -3.94
C CYS A 327 20.24 -22.25 -3.86
N TYR A 328 19.50 -21.47 -3.08
CA TYR A 328 18.05 -21.57 -2.98
C TYR A 328 17.39 -21.40 -4.34
N VAL A 329 17.69 -20.32 -5.06
CA VAL A 329 17.10 -20.12 -6.38
C VAL A 329 17.60 -21.16 -7.39
N ASN A 330 18.90 -21.49 -7.39
CA ASN A 330 19.45 -22.46 -8.33
C ASN A 330 18.85 -23.86 -8.16
N CYS A 331 18.69 -24.32 -6.91
CA CYS A 331 18.19 -25.65 -6.62
C CYS A 331 16.67 -25.75 -6.62
N GLN A 332 15.95 -24.63 -6.45
CA GLN A 332 14.49 -24.66 -6.31
C GLN A 332 13.73 -24.08 -7.50
N LEU A 333 14.36 -23.28 -8.36
CA LEU A 333 13.67 -22.61 -9.47
C LEU A 333 13.97 -23.20 -10.85
N HIS A 334 15.03 -24.00 -11.01
CA HIS A 334 15.58 -24.36 -12.34
C HIS A 334 15.49 -25.82 -12.79
N GLN A 335 14.78 -26.71 -12.09
CA GLN A 335 14.61 -28.08 -12.57
C GLN A 335 13.19 -28.30 -13.12
N LYS A 336 13.03 -28.04 -14.42
CA LYS A 336 11.78 -28.28 -15.17
C LYS A 336 11.90 -29.42 -16.20
N GLU A 337 13.07 -30.05 -16.34
CA GLU A 337 13.27 -31.10 -17.34
C GLU A 337 12.78 -32.45 -16.82
N GLU A 338 11.54 -32.78 -17.24
CA GLU A 338 10.86 -34.07 -17.19
C GLU A 338 10.65 -34.71 -15.81
N GLN A 339 9.45 -34.43 -15.28
CA GLN A 339 8.90 -34.79 -13.96
C GLN A 339 9.33 -33.85 -12.84
N THR A 340 8.36 -33.35 -12.06
CA THR A 340 8.35 -33.35 -10.58
C THR A 340 7.19 -32.48 -10.06
N LYS A 341 6.53 -32.94 -8.99
CA LYS A 341 5.47 -32.18 -8.30
C LYS A 341 6.12 -31.13 -7.40
N ILE A 342 5.43 -30.01 -7.15
CA ILE A 342 5.84 -29.07 -6.09
C ILE A 342 5.68 -29.77 -4.74
N ARG A 343 6.78 -29.87 -3.98
CA ARG A 343 6.84 -30.39 -2.61
C ARG A 343 7.03 -29.25 -1.62
N GLN A 344 6.66 -29.49 -0.37
CA GLN A 344 6.89 -28.54 0.72
C GLN A 344 8.11 -28.93 1.54
N MET A 345 8.84 -27.92 1.97
CA MET A 345 9.95 -27.99 2.92
C MET A 345 9.83 -26.84 3.92
N GLN A 346 10.63 -26.87 4.98
CA GLN A 346 10.66 -25.86 6.02
C GLN A 346 12.05 -25.19 6.06
N VAL A 347 12.11 -23.87 5.95
CA VAL A 347 13.33 -23.10 6.17
C VAL A 347 13.31 -22.49 7.57
N CYS A 348 14.26 -22.88 8.40
CA CYS A 348 14.27 -22.57 9.83
C CYS A 348 15.49 -21.72 10.23
N ARG A 349 15.29 -20.73 11.11
CA ARG A 349 16.41 -19.96 11.71
C ARG A 349 17.30 -20.78 12.65
N SER A 350 16.82 -21.96 13.03
CA SER A 350 17.51 -22.91 13.91
C SER A 350 16.91 -24.29 13.67
N PRO A 351 17.65 -25.40 13.91
CA PRO A 351 17.19 -26.75 13.59
C PRO A 351 15.78 -27.03 14.14
N GLY A 352 14.81 -27.21 13.23
CA GLY A 352 13.41 -27.52 13.53
C GLY A 352 12.57 -26.41 14.21
N LYS A 353 13.12 -25.20 14.41
CA LYS A 353 12.46 -24.10 15.14
C LYS A 353 12.45 -22.80 14.35
N ASN A 354 11.38 -22.01 14.52
CA ASN A 354 11.16 -20.74 13.82
C ASN A 354 11.30 -20.93 12.30
N CYS A 355 10.37 -21.68 11.72
CA CYS A 355 10.41 -22.09 10.33
C CYS A 355 9.32 -21.41 9.50
N ILE A 356 9.58 -21.26 8.21
CA ILE A 356 8.58 -20.91 7.20
C ILE A 356 8.49 -22.04 6.17
N SER A 357 7.30 -22.25 5.61
CA SER A 357 7.13 -23.19 4.50
C SER A 357 7.72 -22.62 3.22
N ALA A 358 8.35 -23.46 2.41
CA ALA A 358 8.83 -23.15 1.07
C ALA A 358 8.64 -24.36 0.14
N GLY A 359 8.55 -24.10 -1.17
CA GLY A 359 8.35 -25.13 -2.17
C GLY A 359 9.66 -25.56 -2.82
N TYR A 360 9.76 -26.81 -3.26
CA TYR A 360 10.84 -27.27 -4.14
C TYR A 360 10.30 -28.28 -5.15
N PHE A 361 10.98 -28.40 -6.30
CA PHE A 361 10.70 -29.45 -7.28
C PHE A 361 11.46 -30.73 -6.89
N GLY A 362 10.76 -31.86 -6.79
CA GLY A 362 11.35 -33.13 -6.40
C GLY A 362 10.49 -34.34 -6.74
N GLU A 363 11.11 -35.53 -6.77
CA GLU A 363 10.51 -36.79 -7.22
C GLU A 363 9.17 -37.19 -6.54
N LEU A 364 8.52 -38.22 -7.08
CA LEU A 364 7.28 -38.79 -6.54
C LEU A 364 7.42 -39.34 -5.12
N ASP A 365 8.63 -39.68 -4.69
CA ASP A 365 8.92 -40.00 -3.30
C ASP A 365 9.47 -38.76 -2.56
N GLN A 366 8.82 -38.38 -1.44
CA GLN A 366 9.18 -37.17 -0.70
C GLN A 366 10.58 -37.25 -0.08
N ASN A 367 11.01 -38.44 0.36
CA ASN A 367 12.31 -38.63 0.98
C ASN A 367 13.42 -38.63 -0.07
N ALA A 368 13.18 -39.21 -1.25
CA ALA A 368 14.10 -39.16 -2.38
C ALA A 368 14.29 -37.71 -2.85
N GLY A 369 13.19 -37.00 -3.13
CA GLY A 369 13.26 -35.60 -3.57
C GLY A 369 13.92 -34.67 -2.54
N PHE A 370 13.70 -34.88 -1.24
CA PHE A 370 14.38 -34.09 -0.22
C PHE A 370 15.88 -34.36 -0.14
N LYS A 371 16.32 -35.61 -0.36
CA LYS A 371 17.75 -35.94 -0.43
C LYS A 371 18.43 -35.32 -1.64
N GLU A 372 17.78 -35.33 -2.80
CA GLU A 372 18.27 -34.66 -4.01
C GLU A 372 18.42 -33.15 -3.81
N LEU A 373 17.44 -32.53 -3.13
CA LEU A 373 17.52 -31.13 -2.75
C LEU A 373 18.77 -30.86 -1.91
N ILE A 374 19.03 -31.66 -0.87
CA ILE A 374 20.22 -31.51 -0.02
C ILE A 374 21.52 -31.64 -0.83
N LEU A 375 21.58 -32.59 -1.75
CA LEU A 375 22.74 -32.77 -2.64
C LEU A 375 22.96 -31.54 -3.53
N CYS A 376 21.90 -30.99 -4.12
CA CYS A 376 21.99 -29.79 -4.94
C CYS A 376 22.57 -28.61 -4.15
N TYR A 377 22.08 -28.38 -2.92
CA TYR A 377 22.60 -27.30 -2.07
C TYR A 377 24.08 -27.51 -1.74
N SER A 378 24.46 -28.74 -1.39
CA SER A 378 25.86 -29.08 -1.08
C SER A 378 26.79 -28.82 -2.27
N ASP A 379 26.39 -29.24 -3.48
CA ASP A 379 27.15 -29.02 -4.70
C ASP A 379 27.24 -27.54 -5.07
N CYS A 380 26.15 -26.79 -4.86
CA CYS A 380 26.11 -25.36 -5.12
C CYS A 380 27.06 -24.59 -4.19
N GLU A 381 27.08 -24.91 -2.90
CA GLU A 381 27.99 -24.25 -1.94
C GLU A 381 29.45 -24.49 -2.31
N VAL A 382 29.82 -25.73 -2.67
CA VAL A 382 31.17 -26.06 -3.12
C VAL A 382 31.56 -25.28 -4.38
N LYS A 383 30.66 -25.20 -5.37
CA LYS A 383 30.90 -24.43 -6.60
C LYS A 383 31.12 -22.95 -6.33
N LEU A 384 30.31 -22.33 -5.47
CA LEU A 384 30.40 -20.91 -5.14
C LEU A 384 31.64 -20.59 -4.31
N ALA A 385 32.04 -21.47 -3.38
CA ALA A 385 33.28 -21.32 -2.62
C ALA A 385 34.52 -21.30 -3.54
N ASN A 386 34.56 -22.17 -4.54
CA ASN A 386 35.68 -22.26 -5.49
C ASN A 386 35.80 -21.02 -6.42
N ILE A 387 34.68 -20.34 -6.72
CA ILE A 387 34.66 -19.09 -7.50
C ILE A 387 35.22 -17.91 -6.68
N GLN A 388 34.97 -17.88 -5.37
CA GLN A 388 35.51 -16.85 -4.48
C GLN A 388 37.03 -17.01 -4.28
N THR A 389 37.55 -18.24 -4.25
CA THR A 389 39.00 -18.49 -4.12
C THR A 389 39.78 -18.25 -5.41
N SER A 390 39.13 -18.35 -6.58
CA SER A 390 39.79 -18.19 -7.90
C SER A 390 39.80 -16.75 -8.42
N SER A 391 39.01 -15.85 -7.84
CA SER A 391 39.04 -14.40 -8.13
C SER A 391 40.07 -13.62 -7.28
N GLY A 392 40.80 -14.30 -6.38
CA GLY A 392 41.96 -13.76 -5.66
C GLY A 392 43.26 -13.88 -6.47
N GLY A 393 43.50 -12.93 -7.37
CA GLY A 393 44.83 -12.71 -7.97
C GLY A 393 45.85 -12.19 -6.94
N PRO A 394 47.17 -12.30 -7.21
CA PRO A 394 48.21 -12.43 -6.20
C PRO A 394 48.41 -11.18 -5.34
N THR A 395 48.62 -11.41 -4.05
CA THR A 395 49.14 -10.45 -3.07
C THR A 395 50.41 -9.77 -3.60
N GLU A 396 50.34 -8.47 -3.84
CA GLU A 396 51.53 -7.60 -3.83
C GLU A 396 52.23 -7.79 -2.47
N SER A 397 53.42 -8.37 -2.52
CA SER A 397 54.31 -8.46 -1.38
C SER A 397 54.66 -7.04 -0.96
N SER A 398 54.26 -6.68 0.26
CA SER A 398 54.82 -5.55 0.97
C SER A 398 56.30 -5.81 1.19
N ILE A 399 57.10 -4.94 0.59
CA ILE A 399 58.47 -4.65 0.98
C ILE A 399 58.45 -4.22 2.45
N THR A 400 59.28 -4.84 3.29
CA THR A 400 59.67 -4.27 4.58
C THR A 400 61.19 -4.18 4.61
N GLU A 401 61.66 -3.01 5.02
CA GLU A 401 63.03 -2.53 5.12
C GLU A 401 63.99 -3.48 5.86
N TYR A 402 65.19 -3.67 5.30
CA TYR A 402 66.51 -3.31 5.88
C TYR A 402 67.57 -3.26 4.77
#